data_AF-A0A7Y4T1A3-F1
#
_entry.id   AF-A0A7Y4T1A3-F1
#
_cell.length_a   1.000
_cell.length_b   1.000
_cell.length_c   1.000
_cell.angle_alpha   90.00
_cell.angle_beta   90.00
_cell.angle_gamma   90.00
#
_symmetry.space_group_name_H-M   'P 1'
#
loop_
_entity.id
_entity.type
_entity.pdbx_description
1 polymer ?
#
loop_
_entity_poly.entity_id
_entity_poly.type
_entity_poly.pdbx_seq_one_letter_code
_entity_poly.pdbx_strand_id
1 'polypeptide(L)'
;MDRRQLLQSLTLKSTKLEGKQALPVAGGLDKYTGSWDYANAAHLLRRAMFGPTHEQIKQAVTDGLDATIEKLFTPTTITTKPLHYVDTIKDPFCKQGESWVGKSFTPSVQGLNNIRDNSFFSWILQNIFNEGVSINEKMMLFWHNHFVVSEIFLANVSYQYYETIRKNVLGNFKELTKNITIDGAMLNYLNGNTNVKGNPNENYARELLELFTLGKGDLAGPGDYTTYTEHDILEIAKVLTGWVTLQNRKNEKSTTDPIDPILYATTNPSVAYNINPRNGQRADFHETGLKILSHRFNYEEINNLDDKEYAYLIDIIFKKREAATFICRKLYRYFVYYKVDQNIENEIIDQMADQLIADGFAISKTLKKLFSSQHFFSQEAYGALIRSPYEWLFNTAKSMKMKLPTDYKVTYPVVLTMHRALLSQDQAVFNLPSVAGWPAYYQEPAYHEIWVNSVTYPLRYFLGNLFVNKIFGIGRAGGPNAIYGIEVVEYVEGFDDPTNVTKLIDDIVAHLLPKAISQKQKDFLKSKLLATVNETQWAAAWNRYKADPGNQNKIAVEIILRPFFISLLSMPEYHLS
;
A
#
# COMPACT_ATOMS: atom_id res chain seq x y z
N MET A 1 30.95 14.28 16.18
CA MET A 1 30.65 12.85 16.39
C MET A 1 31.09 12.12 15.14
N ASP A 2 32.10 11.26 15.25
CA ASP A 2 32.72 10.57 14.12
C ASP A 2 31.71 9.58 13.50
N ARG A 3 31.32 9.82 12.23
CA ARG A 3 30.40 8.97 11.46
C ARG A 3 30.88 7.53 11.38
N ARG A 4 32.19 7.26 11.49
CA ARG A 4 32.74 5.89 11.53
C ARG A 4 32.43 5.16 12.83
N GLN A 5 32.42 5.86 13.97
CA GLN A 5 32.10 5.23 15.26
C GLN A 5 30.61 4.87 15.39
N LEU A 6 29.70 5.66 14.81
CA LEU A 6 28.27 5.34 14.77
C LEU A 6 27.98 4.13 13.87
N LEU A 7 28.66 4.02 12.73
CA LEU A 7 28.56 2.85 11.85
C LEU A 7 29.18 1.61 12.51
N GLN A 8 30.30 1.75 13.23
CA GLN A 8 30.90 0.66 14.00
C GLN A 8 30.04 0.20 15.18
N SER A 9 29.25 1.08 15.79
CA SER A 9 28.31 0.69 16.85
C SER A 9 27.03 0.03 16.32
N LEU A 10 26.69 0.25 15.05
CA LEU A 10 25.61 -0.45 14.34
C LEU A 10 26.07 -1.81 13.80
N THR A 11 27.36 -1.95 13.51
CA THR A 11 28.00 -3.25 13.24
C THR A 11 28.56 -3.81 14.54
N LEU A 12 27.69 -4.36 15.38
CA LEU A 12 28.11 -5.34 16.38
C LEU A 12 29.13 -6.27 15.74
N LYS A 13 30.22 -6.54 16.47
CA LYS A 13 31.23 -7.56 16.13
C LYS A 13 30.55 -8.69 15.37
N SER A 14 31.11 -9.01 14.21
CA SER A 14 30.84 -10.23 13.45
C SER A 14 31.10 -11.47 14.32
N THR A 15 30.23 -11.72 15.30
CA THR A 15 29.70 -13.05 15.53
C THR A 15 29.02 -13.42 14.23
N LYS A 16 29.37 -14.59 13.67
CA LYS A 16 28.57 -15.24 12.61
C LYS A 16 27.11 -14.86 12.83
N LEU A 17 26.50 -14.11 11.90
CA LEU A 17 25.07 -13.86 11.92
C LEU A 17 24.44 -15.26 11.89
N GLU A 18 24.04 -15.78 13.05
CA GLU A 18 22.97 -16.76 13.10
C GLU A 18 21.86 -16.16 12.24
N GLY A 19 21.55 -16.82 11.12
CA GLY A 19 20.61 -16.26 10.15
C GLY A 19 19.34 -15.84 10.88
N LYS A 20 18.86 -14.61 10.66
CA LYS A 20 17.66 -14.06 11.30
C LYS A 20 16.58 -15.14 11.36
N GLN A 21 16.11 -15.49 12.55
CA GLN A 21 15.23 -16.65 12.75
C GLN A 21 13.78 -16.31 12.36
N ALA A 22 12.98 -17.31 12.00
CA ALA A 22 11.55 -17.10 11.78
C ALA A 22 10.88 -16.81 13.13
N LEU A 23 9.65 -16.28 13.10
CA LEU A 23 8.88 -16.10 14.32
C LEU A 23 8.53 -17.45 14.95
N PRO A 24 8.40 -17.55 16.27
CA PRO A 24 7.94 -18.76 16.91
C PRO A 24 6.46 -19.03 16.55
N VAL A 25 6.10 -20.31 16.52
CA VAL A 25 4.76 -20.77 16.11
C VAL A 25 3.89 -21.19 17.30
N ALA A 26 4.32 -20.89 18.53
CA ALA A 26 3.60 -21.26 19.74
C ALA A 26 2.16 -20.70 19.73
N GLY A 27 1.17 -21.60 19.83
CA GLY A 27 -0.26 -21.27 19.78
C GLY A 27 -0.80 -21.03 18.36
N GLY A 28 0.04 -20.99 17.33
CA GLY A 28 -0.37 -20.97 15.92
C GLY A 28 -1.49 -19.96 15.61
N LEU A 29 -2.48 -20.42 14.86
CA LEU A 29 -3.68 -19.64 14.49
C LEU A 29 -4.83 -19.73 15.51
N ASP A 30 -4.60 -20.29 16.69
CA ASP A 30 -5.61 -20.29 17.76
C ASP A 30 -5.87 -18.87 18.23
N LYS A 31 -7.09 -18.62 18.71
CA LYS A 31 -7.49 -17.29 19.20
C LYS A 31 -6.57 -16.84 20.34
N TYR A 32 -6.14 -15.59 20.28
CA TYR A 32 -5.34 -14.95 21.31
C TYR A 32 -6.07 -14.94 22.65
N THR A 33 -5.38 -15.41 23.70
CA THR A 33 -5.90 -15.53 25.06
C THR A 33 -5.15 -14.67 26.08
N GLY A 34 -4.16 -13.87 25.64
CA GLY A 34 -3.45 -12.95 26.52
C GLY A 34 -4.26 -11.70 26.86
N SER A 35 -3.68 -10.80 27.65
CA SER A 35 -4.34 -9.55 28.04
C SER A 35 -4.57 -8.65 26.83
N TRP A 36 -5.77 -8.10 26.66
CA TRP A 36 -6.02 -7.07 25.66
C TRP A 36 -5.70 -5.68 26.24
N ASP A 37 -4.50 -5.20 25.98
CA ASP A 37 -3.98 -3.94 26.50
C ASP A 37 -3.59 -2.95 25.38
N TYR A 38 -3.08 -1.79 25.77
CA TYR A 38 -2.66 -0.74 24.83
C TYR A 38 -1.58 -1.22 23.86
N ALA A 39 -0.63 -2.05 24.30
CA ALA A 39 0.44 -2.52 23.44
C ALA A 39 -0.09 -3.45 22.34
N ASN A 40 -1.00 -4.36 22.71
CA ASN A 40 -1.61 -5.31 21.78
C ASN A 40 -2.57 -4.62 20.80
N ALA A 41 -3.38 -3.67 21.29
CA ALA A 41 -4.20 -2.82 20.43
C ALA A 41 -3.35 -1.99 19.46
N ALA A 42 -2.25 -1.40 19.94
CA ALA A 42 -1.35 -0.62 19.10
C ALA A 42 -0.65 -1.48 18.05
N HIS A 43 -0.22 -2.69 18.39
CA HIS A 43 0.36 -3.65 17.44
C HIS A 43 -0.62 -3.97 16.31
N LEU A 44 -1.84 -4.42 16.65
CA LEU A 44 -2.87 -4.71 15.65
C LEU A 44 -3.11 -3.52 14.71
N LEU A 45 -3.34 -2.33 15.28
CA LEU A 45 -3.65 -1.15 14.46
C LEU A 45 -2.45 -0.68 13.61
N ARG A 46 -1.20 -0.74 14.08
CA ARG A 46 -0.02 -0.37 13.27
C ARG A 46 0.17 -1.29 12.06
N ARG A 47 -0.16 -2.57 12.22
CA ARG A 47 -0.08 -3.55 11.13
C ARG A 47 -1.27 -3.42 10.17
N ALA A 48 -2.47 -3.13 10.68
CA ALA A 48 -3.71 -3.13 9.92
C ALA A 48 -4.08 -1.78 9.27
N MET A 49 -3.58 -0.63 9.75
CA MET A 49 -3.92 0.68 9.17
C MET A 49 -2.70 1.62 9.14
N PHE A 50 -2.84 2.79 8.52
CA PHE A 50 -1.79 3.80 8.52
C PHE A 50 -1.99 4.81 9.65
N GLY A 51 -0.95 5.00 10.47
CA GLY A 51 -0.86 6.01 11.52
C GLY A 51 -2.03 6.04 12.49
N PRO A 52 -2.29 4.95 13.26
CA PRO A 52 -3.31 4.98 14.29
C PRO A 52 -3.01 6.09 15.31
N THR A 53 -4.02 6.83 15.75
CA THR A 53 -3.87 7.85 16.79
C THR A 53 -3.95 7.23 18.19
N HIS A 54 -3.49 7.97 19.20
CA HIS A 54 -3.58 7.56 20.60
C HIS A 54 -5.03 7.25 21.01
N GLU A 55 -5.96 8.08 20.56
CA GLU A 55 -7.39 7.93 20.83
C GLU A 55 -7.98 6.69 20.16
N GLN A 56 -7.54 6.38 18.93
CA GLN A 56 -7.97 5.17 18.23
C GLN A 56 -7.48 3.90 18.94
N ILE A 57 -6.26 3.91 19.48
CA ILE A 57 -5.72 2.80 20.25
C ILE A 57 -6.48 2.64 21.58
N LYS A 58 -6.72 3.74 22.33
CA LYS A 58 -7.55 3.71 23.56
C LYS A 58 -8.95 3.18 23.28
N GLN A 59 -9.55 3.58 22.16
CA GLN A 59 -10.85 3.07 21.77
C GLN A 59 -10.79 1.57 21.45
N ALA A 60 -9.76 1.10 20.74
CA ALA A 60 -9.58 -0.32 20.46
C ALA A 60 -9.40 -1.17 21.74
N VAL A 61 -8.70 -0.66 22.76
CA VAL A 61 -8.63 -1.29 24.08
C VAL A 61 -10.03 -1.44 24.69
N THR A 62 -10.84 -0.37 24.61
CA THR A 62 -12.21 -0.34 25.14
C THR A 62 -13.15 -1.27 24.36
N ASP A 63 -13.02 -1.31 23.03
CA ASP A 63 -13.84 -2.12 22.13
C ASP A 63 -13.54 -3.62 22.32
N GLY A 64 -12.30 -3.98 22.69
CA GLY A 64 -11.85 -5.37 22.72
C GLY A 64 -11.34 -5.87 21.37
N LEU A 65 -10.61 -7.00 21.37
CA LEU A 65 -9.98 -7.57 20.17
C LEU A 65 -10.99 -7.83 19.04
N ASP A 66 -12.05 -8.58 19.32
CA ASP A 66 -13.01 -9.01 18.30
C ASP A 66 -13.73 -7.82 17.65
N ALA A 67 -14.24 -6.88 18.46
CA ALA A 67 -14.94 -5.71 17.94
C ALA A 67 -13.99 -4.78 17.16
N THR A 68 -12.72 -4.67 17.58
CA THR A 68 -11.69 -3.93 16.85
C THR A 68 -11.43 -4.56 15.48
N ILE A 69 -11.30 -5.89 15.42
CA ILE A 69 -11.13 -6.61 14.15
C ILE A 69 -12.36 -6.42 13.26
N GLU A 70 -13.57 -6.58 13.77
CA GLU A 70 -14.78 -6.37 12.96
C GLU A 70 -14.87 -4.95 12.39
N LYS A 71 -14.49 -3.95 13.19
CA LYS A 71 -14.42 -2.55 12.74
C LYS A 71 -13.40 -2.34 11.63
N LEU A 72 -12.18 -2.89 11.76
CA LEU A 72 -11.13 -2.79 10.74
C LEU A 72 -11.57 -3.33 9.37
N PHE A 73 -12.37 -4.40 9.35
CA PHE A 73 -12.85 -5.06 8.14
C PHE A 73 -14.22 -4.57 7.67
N THR A 74 -14.77 -3.51 8.28
CA THR A 74 -16.00 -2.89 7.79
C THR A 74 -15.71 -2.17 6.46
N PRO A 75 -16.41 -2.49 5.36
CA PRO A 75 -16.20 -1.85 4.08
C PRO A 75 -16.41 -0.32 4.16
N THR A 76 -15.41 0.45 3.75
CA THR A 76 -15.52 1.91 3.63
C THR A 76 -15.86 2.32 2.20
N THR A 77 -16.83 3.22 2.04
CA THR A 77 -17.18 3.81 0.74
C THR A 77 -16.48 5.15 0.58
N ILE A 78 -15.72 5.34 -0.51
CA ILE A 78 -15.22 6.67 -0.88
C ILE A 78 -16.28 7.37 -1.71
N THR A 79 -16.76 8.52 -1.24
CA THR A 79 -17.81 9.31 -1.92
C THR A 79 -17.24 10.40 -2.81
N THR A 80 -15.95 10.71 -2.68
CA THR A 80 -15.26 11.74 -3.47
C THR A 80 -14.52 11.13 -4.67
N LYS A 81 -14.15 11.98 -5.63
CA LYS A 81 -13.36 11.61 -6.81
C LYS A 81 -12.25 12.65 -7.04
N PRO A 82 -11.14 12.32 -7.72
CA PRO A 82 -10.07 13.27 -7.99
C PRO A 82 -10.57 14.45 -8.83
N LEU A 83 -10.09 15.65 -8.49
CA LEU A 83 -10.56 16.94 -9.04
C LEU A 83 -9.58 17.57 -10.03
N HIS A 84 -10.07 18.36 -10.96
CA HIS A 84 -9.25 19.32 -11.69
C HIS A 84 -8.85 20.46 -10.75
N TYR A 85 -7.66 20.40 -10.17
CA TYR A 85 -7.27 21.26 -9.04
C TYR A 85 -6.48 22.52 -9.42
N VAL A 86 -5.86 22.57 -10.61
CA VAL A 86 -5.03 23.70 -11.07
C VAL A 86 -5.79 24.63 -12.02
N ASP A 87 -5.27 25.84 -12.25
CA ASP A 87 -5.73 26.79 -13.26
C ASP A 87 -4.68 27.04 -14.36
N THR A 88 -3.43 26.64 -14.12
CA THR A 88 -2.28 26.84 -15.02
C THR A 88 -2.39 26.05 -16.32
N ILE A 89 -3.14 24.95 -16.33
CA ILE A 89 -3.41 24.13 -17.51
C ILE A 89 -4.92 23.98 -17.63
N LYS A 90 -5.51 24.53 -18.70
CA LYS A 90 -6.96 24.48 -18.94
C LYS A 90 -7.36 23.11 -19.48
N ASP A 91 -8.31 22.46 -18.83
CA ASP A 91 -8.96 21.25 -19.34
C ASP A 91 -10.25 21.65 -20.07
N PRO A 92 -10.34 21.46 -21.40
CA PRO A 92 -11.51 21.88 -22.17
C PRO A 92 -12.78 21.10 -21.82
N PHE A 93 -12.65 19.96 -21.14
CA PHE A 93 -13.76 19.09 -20.78
C PHE A 93 -14.12 19.15 -19.29
N CYS A 94 -13.26 19.74 -18.45
CA CYS A 94 -13.45 19.75 -16.99
C CYS A 94 -13.17 21.13 -16.38
N LYS A 95 -14.15 21.71 -15.69
CA LYS A 95 -13.94 22.97 -14.97
C LYS A 95 -13.11 22.72 -13.71
N GLN A 96 -12.36 23.75 -13.28
CA GLN A 96 -11.64 23.69 -12.01
C GLN A 96 -12.60 23.41 -10.85
N GLY A 97 -12.20 22.50 -9.94
CA GLY A 97 -13.01 22.05 -8.81
C GLY A 97 -13.97 20.91 -9.14
N GLU A 98 -14.19 20.57 -10.43
CA GLU A 98 -14.97 19.40 -10.83
C GLU A 98 -14.09 18.16 -10.94
N SER A 99 -14.69 16.97 -10.77
CA SER A 99 -13.99 15.72 -11.04
C SER A 99 -13.80 15.52 -12.55
N TRP A 100 -12.58 15.12 -12.95
CA TRP A 100 -12.28 14.75 -14.34
C TRP A 100 -12.59 13.29 -14.65
N VAL A 101 -12.95 12.48 -13.65
CA VAL A 101 -13.25 11.05 -13.81
C VAL A 101 -14.42 10.87 -14.77
N GLY A 102 -14.21 10.05 -15.78
CA GLY A 102 -15.22 9.75 -16.81
C GLY A 102 -15.39 10.87 -17.85
N LYS A 103 -14.67 11.98 -17.73
CA LYS A 103 -14.70 13.06 -18.72
C LYS A 103 -13.71 12.80 -19.85
N SER A 104 -14.07 13.29 -21.05
CA SER A 104 -13.24 13.27 -22.25
C SER A 104 -11.82 13.81 -22.00
N PHE A 105 -10.85 13.37 -22.80
CA PHE A 105 -9.45 13.76 -22.71
C PHE A 105 -8.93 14.13 -24.11
N THR A 106 -8.07 15.15 -24.21
CA THR A 106 -7.35 15.47 -25.44
C THR A 106 -5.84 15.58 -25.18
N PRO A 107 -4.99 14.93 -25.98
CA PRO A 107 -3.54 15.08 -25.90
C PRO A 107 -3.04 16.38 -26.54
N SER A 108 -3.91 17.14 -27.24
CA SER A 108 -3.52 18.45 -27.79
C SER A 108 -3.19 19.48 -26.72
N VAL A 109 -3.68 19.29 -25.49
CA VAL A 109 -3.30 20.11 -24.34
C VAL A 109 -2.11 19.46 -23.64
N GLN A 110 -0.92 20.02 -23.87
CA GLN A 110 0.32 19.54 -23.27
C GLN A 110 0.22 19.52 -21.74
N GLY A 111 0.59 18.41 -21.12
CA GLY A 111 0.58 18.25 -19.65
C GLY A 111 -0.79 17.97 -19.03
N LEU A 112 -1.88 17.92 -19.82
CA LEU A 112 -3.22 17.64 -19.29
C LEU A 112 -3.31 16.29 -18.57
N ASN A 113 -2.74 15.22 -19.15
CA ASN A 113 -2.78 13.92 -18.49
C ASN A 113 -1.98 13.95 -17.17
N ASN A 114 -0.81 14.59 -17.17
CA ASN A 114 0.03 14.72 -15.97
C ASN A 114 -0.69 15.44 -14.82
N ILE A 115 -1.52 16.46 -15.09
CA ILE A 115 -2.30 17.11 -14.03
C ILE A 115 -3.42 16.21 -13.50
N ARG A 116 -4.03 15.37 -14.35
CA ARG A 116 -5.03 14.37 -13.93
C ARG A 116 -4.38 13.26 -13.12
N ASP A 117 -3.20 12.76 -13.50
CA ASP A 117 -2.44 11.78 -12.70
C ASP A 117 -2.01 12.36 -11.35
N ASN A 118 -1.41 13.56 -11.34
CA ASN A 118 -1.06 14.23 -10.09
C ASN A 118 -2.29 14.45 -9.18
N SER A 119 -3.44 14.77 -9.78
CA SER A 119 -4.72 14.86 -9.08
C SER A 119 -5.11 13.51 -8.47
N PHE A 120 -5.06 12.44 -9.26
CA PHE A 120 -5.38 11.09 -8.84
C PHE A 120 -4.52 10.63 -7.67
N PHE A 121 -3.19 10.76 -7.77
CA PHE A 121 -2.29 10.34 -6.71
C PHE A 121 -2.50 11.15 -5.42
N SER A 122 -2.74 12.46 -5.55
CA SER A 122 -3.06 13.30 -4.39
C SER A 122 -4.36 12.86 -3.72
N TRP A 123 -5.36 12.46 -4.51
CA TRP A 123 -6.63 11.96 -3.99
C TRP A 123 -6.48 10.60 -3.29
N ILE A 124 -5.67 9.67 -3.81
CA ILE A 124 -5.36 8.39 -3.13
C ILE A 124 -4.77 8.65 -1.74
N LEU A 125 -3.77 9.53 -1.63
CA LEU A 125 -3.15 9.82 -0.34
C LEU A 125 -4.11 10.55 0.62
N GLN A 126 -5.02 11.40 0.11
CA GLN A 126 -6.10 11.98 0.92
C GLN A 126 -7.03 10.91 1.49
N ASN A 127 -7.31 9.84 0.75
CA ASN A 127 -8.10 8.72 1.28
C ASN A 127 -7.41 8.03 2.46
N ILE A 128 -6.08 7.89 2.43
CA ILE A 128 -5.29 7.37 3.57
C ILE A 128 -5.40 8.26 4.81
N PHE A 129 -5.40 9.58 4.63
CA PHE A 129 -5.64 10.52 5.75
C PHE A 129 -7.05 10.36 6.35
N ASN A 130 -8.04 10.01 5.53
CA ASN A 130 -9.45 10.03 5.89
C ASN A 130 -10.06 8.64 6.19
N GLU A 131 -9.30 7.55 6.12
CA GLU A 131 -9.81 6.15 6.17
C GLU A 131 -10.47 5.75 7.51
N GLY A 132 -10.33 6.56 8.57
CA GLY A 132 -10.78 6.17 9.91
C GLY A 132 -10.01 4.96 10.46
N VAL A 133 -10.70 4.06 11.18
CA VAL A 133 -10.18 2.75 11.59
C VAL A 133 -10.62 1.74 10.54
N SER A 134 -9.77 1.45 9.56
CA SER A 134 -10.04 0.53 8.46
C SER A 134 -8.75 -0.08 7.92
N ILE A 135 -8.81 -1.32 7.43
CA ILE A 135 -7.69 -1.99 6.74
C ILE A 135 -7.64 -1.66 5.23
N ASN A 136 -8.64 -0.95 4.71
CA ASN A 136 -8.85 -0.82 3.28
C ASN A 136 -7.63 -0.24 2.53
N GLU A 137 -6.97 0.81 3.02
CA GLU A 137 -5.84 1.38 2.27
C GLU A 137 -4.57 0.52 2.37
N LYS A 138 -4.36 -0.22 3.46
CA LYS A 138 -3.31 -1.23 3.56
C LYS A 138 -3.54 -2.33 2.54
N MET A 139 -4.78 -2.81 2.41
CA MET A 139 -5.15 -3.80 1.40
C MET A 139 -5.09 -3.24 -0.02
N MET A 140 -5.42 -1.96 -0.26
CA MET A 140 -5.22 -1.32 -1.56
C MET A 140 -3.74 -1.36 -1.97
N LEU A 141 -2.84 -1.00 -1.05
CA LEU A 141 -1.40 -1.00 -1.32
C LEU A 141 -0.87 -2.44 -1.52
N PHE A 142 -1.38 -3.40 -0.76
CA PHE A 142 -1.09 -4.82 -0.94
C PHE A 142 -1.51 -5.32 -2.34
N TRP A 143 -2.77 -5.08 -2.73
CA TRP A 143 -3.29 -5.55 -4.02
C TRP A 143 -2.61 -4.87 -5.20
N HIS A 144 -2.28 -3.59 -5.09
CA HIS A 144 -1.52 -2.88 -6.12
C HIS A 144 -0.09 -3.39 -6.27
N ASN A 145 0.51 -3.86 -5.17
CA ASN A 145 1.80 -4.55 -5.21
C ASN A 145 1.68 -6.01 -5.68
N HIS A 146 0.50 -6.62 -5.56
CA HIS A 146 0.26 -7.99 -5.97
C HIS A 146 -0.05 -8.08 -7.46
N PHE A 147 -1.09 -7.39 -7.93
CA PHE A 147 -1.41 -7.21 -9.34
C PHE A 147 -0.69 -5.94 -9.80
N VAL A 148 0.47 -6.07 -10.43
CA VAL A 148 1.25 -4.87 -10.75
C VAL A 148 0.77 -4.26 -12.05
N VAL A 149 0.54 -2.95 -12.03
CA VAL A 149 0.48 -2.12 -13.24
C VAL A 149 1.41 -0.92 -13.09
N SER A 150 2.08 -0.56 -14.16
CA SER A 150 2.95 0.62 -14.25
C SER A 150 2.84 1.23 -15.65
N GLU A 151 3.44 2.40 -15.86
CA GLU A 151 3.53 3.05 -17.18
C GLU A 151 2.17 3.24 -17.88
N ILE A 152 1.12 3.50 -17.09
CA ILE A 152 -0.22 3.76 -17.63
C ILE A 152 -0.31 5.23 -18.07
N PHE A 153 -0.52 5.46 -19.36
CA PHE A 153 -0.45 6.79 -19.98
C PHE A 153 -1.76 7.59 -19.93
N LEU A 154 -2.79 7.11 -19.24
CA LEU A 154 -4.10 7.77 -19.14
C LEU A 154 -4.65 7.68 -17.71
N ALA A 155 -4.82 8.83 -17.05
CA ALA A 155 -5.26 8.92 -15.66
C ALA A 155 -6.61 8.24 -15.37
N ASN A 156 -7.55 8.27 -16.33
CA ASN A 156 -8.83 7.58 -16.17
C ASN A 156 -8.66 6.05 -16.16
N VAL A 157 -7.71 5.49 -16.91
CA VAL A 157 -7.42 4.05 -16.89
C VAL A 157 -6.82 3.66 -15.54
N SER A 158 -5.90 4.46 -15.00
CA SER A 158 -5.35 4.29 -13.65
C SER A 158 -6.45 4.35 -12.58
N TYR A 159 -7.41 5.27 -12.71
CA TYR A 159 -8.56 5.36 -11.81
C TYR A 159 -9.47 4.13 -11.90
N GLN A 160 -9.79 3.63 -13.09
CA GLN A 160 -10.63 2.43 -13.23
C GLN A 160 -9.98 1.21 -12.60
N TYR A 161 -8.70 1.00 -12.84
CA TYR A 161 -7.93 -0.05 -12.20
C TYR A 161 -7.98 0.03 -10.66
N TYR A 162 -7.80 1.24 -10.11
CA TYR A 162 -7.94 1.47 -8.67
C TYR A 162 -9.35 1.15 -8.18
N GLU A 163 -10.41 1.54 -8.91
CA GLU A 163 -11.79 1.21 -8.57
C GLU A 163 -12.06 -0.30 -8.63
N THR A 164 -11.46 -1.02 -9.58
CA THR A 164 -11.54 -2.49 -9.70
C THR A 164 -11.03 -3.16 -8.43
N ILE A 165 -9.83 -2.75 -7.95
CA ILE A 165 -9.31 -3.22 -6.67
C ILE A 165 -10.21 -2.76 -5.52
N ARG A 166 -10.60 -1.48 -5.47
CA ARG A 166 -11.35 -0.89 -4.36
C ARG A 166 -12.67 -1.61 -4.10
N LYS A 167 -13.41 -1.94 -5.15
CA LYS A 167 -14.68 -2.71 -5.06
C LYS A 167 -14.48 -4.12 -4.50
N ASN A 168 -13.30 -4.68 -4.64
CA ASN A 168 -12.95 -6.05 -4.24
C ASN A 168 -11.92 -6.09 -3.09
N VAL A 169 -11.64 -4.95 -2.44
CA VAL A 169 -10.44 -4.79 -1.58
C VAL A 169 -10.38 -5.77 -0.40
N LEU A 170 -11.54 -6.14 0.17
CA LEU A 170 -11.69 -7.17 1.22
C LEU A 170 -12.40 -8.43 0.72
N GLY A 171 -12.59 -8.54 -0.59
CA GLY A 171 -13.45 -9.51 -1.24
C GLY A 171 -12.76 -10.84 -1.51
N ASN A 172 -13.09 -11.40 -2.67
CA ASN A 172 -12.68 -12.72 -3.09
C ASN A 172 -11.46 -12.64 -4.02
N PHE A 173 -10.39 -13.36 -3.71
CA PHE A 173 -9.16 -13.34 -4.50
C PHE A 173 -9.34 -13.88 -5.92
N LYS A 174 -10.16 -14.93 -6.09
CA LYS A 174 -10.49 -15.50 -7.40
C LYS A 174 -11.26 -14.50 -8.25
N GLU A 175 -12.29 -13.88 -7.70
CA GLU A 175 -13.09 -12.89 -8.42
C GLU A 175 -12.31 -11.62 -8.73
N LEU A 176 -11.44 -11.15 -7.82
CA LEU A 176 -10.51 -10.07 -8.13
C LEU A 176 -9.57 -10.44 -9.27
N THR A 177 -9.04 -11.67 -9.29
CA THR A 177 -8.18 -12.14 -10.40
C THR A 177 -8.92 -12.09 -11.72
N LYS A 178 -10.17 -12.59 -11.80
CA LYS A 178 -11.01 -12.48 -13.00
C LYS A 178 -11.17 -11.02 -13.44
N ASN A 179 -11.53 -10.13 -12.51
CA ASN A 179 -11.74 -8.72 -12.82
C ASN A 179 -10.44 -8.03 -13.32
N ILE A 180 -9.28 -8.39 -12.77
CA ILE A 180 -7.99 -7.83 -13.17
C ILE A 180 -7.52 -8.40 -14.52
N THR A 181 -7.77 -9.68 -14.82
CA THR A 181 -7.40 -10.30 -16.10
C THR A 181 -7.94 -9.54 -17.30
N ILE A 182 -9.11 -8.95 -17.16
CA ILE A 182 -9.75 -8.13 -18.18
C ILE A 182 -9.83 -6.68 -17.73
N ASP A 183 -8.87 -6.17 -16.94
CA ASP A 183 -8.80 -4.74 -16.64
C ASP A 183 -7.98 -4.00 -17.71
N GLY A 184 -8.41 -2.79 -18.08
CA GLY A 184 -7.80 -2.05 -19.18
C GLY A 184 -6.35 -1.66 -18.90
N ALA A 185 -5.99 -1.39 -17.65
CA ALA A 185 -4.61 -1.12 -17.26
C ALA A 185 -3.76 -2.38 -17.38
N MET A 186 -4.28 -3.52 -16.93
CA MET A 186 -3.58 -4.81 -16.97
C MET A 186 -3.35 -5.29 -18.42
N LEU A 187 -4.38 -5.21 -19.26
CA LEU A 187 -4.28 -5.55 -20.68
C LEU A 187 -3.25 -4.70 -21.42
N ASN A 188 -3.14 -3.42 -21.09
CA ASN A 188 -2.11 -2.55 -21.66
C ASN A 188 -0.71 -2.87 -21.13
N TYR A 189 -0.59 -3.13 -19.82
CA TYR A 189 0.70 -3.32 -19.16
C TYR A 189 1.38 -4.64 -19.57
N LEU A 190 0.63 -5.74 -19.65
CA LEU A 190 1.14 -7.08 -19.97
C LEU A 190 0.73 -7.58 -21.36
N ASN A 191 0.50 -6.63 -22.28
CA ASN A 191 0.26 -6.89 -23.70
C ASN A 191 -0.94 -7.80 -24.01
N GLY A 192 -1.90 -7.92 -23.09
CA GLY A 192 -3.17 -8.60 -23.35
C GLY A 192 -3.97 -7.92 -24.47
N ASN A 193 -3.80 -6.61 -24.64
CA ASN A 193 -4.42 -5.82 -25.70
C ASN A 193 -3.88 -6.11 -27.12
N THR A 194 -2.72 -6.77 -27.24
CA THR A 194 -2.12 -7.20 -28.51
C THR A 194 -2.05 -8.73 -28.65
N ASN A 195 -2.58 -9.46 -27.66
CA ASN A 195 -2.64 -10.92 -27.70
C ASN A 195 -3.78 -11.38 -28.62
N VAL A 196 -3.45 -11.91 -29.80
CA VAL A 196 -4.44 -12.25 -30.84
C VAL A 196 -4.20 -13.64 -31.43
N LYS A 197 -5.24 -14.21 -32.03
CA LYS A 197 -5.19 -15.46 -32.76
C LYS A 197 -4.05 -15.46 -33.79
N GLY A 198 -3.31 -16.57 -33.85
CA GLY A 198 -2.14 -16.73 -34.73
C GLY A 198 -0.87 -16.01 -34.26
N ASN A 199 -0.96 -15.11 -33.28
CA ASN A 199 0.20 -14.51 -32.61
C ASN A 199 -0.05 -14.39 -31.09
N PRO A 200 -0.14 -15.51 -30.35
CA PRO A 200 -0.37 -15.48 -28.91
C PRO A 200 0.81 -14.81 -28.17
N ASN A 201 0.49 -13.94 -27.22
CA ASN A 201 1.47 -13.29 -26.35
C ASN A 201 1.45 -13.94 -24.96
N GLU A 202 2.56 -14.57 -24.60
CA GLU A 202 2.71 -15.32 -23.35
C GLU A 202 2.88 -14.46 -22.09
N ASN A 203 3.13 -13.15 -22.23
CA ASN A 203 3.54 -12.31 -21.11
C ASN A 203 2.53 -12.38 -19.95
N TYR A 204 1.26 -11.99 -20.19
CA TYR A 204 0.24 -12.08 -19.14
C TYR A 204 -0.01 -13.52 -18.65
N ALA A 205 0.07 -14.54 -19.53
CA ALA A 205 -0.11 -15.94 -19.15
C ALA A 205 0.96 -16.40 -18.14
N ARG A 206 2.22 -16.04 -18.39
CA ARG A 206 3.35 -16.32 -17.51
C ARG A 206 3.20 -15.60 -16.17
N GLU A 207 2.93 -14.30 -16.19
CA GLU A 207 2.79 -13.52 -14.96
C GLU A 207 1.57 -13.92 -14.13
N LEU A 208 0.47 -14.29 -14.79
CA LEU A 208 -0.73 -14.82 -14.13
C LEU A 208 -0.40 -16.06 -13.30
N LEU A 209 0.37 -17.01 -13.84
CA LEU A 209 0.78 -18.21 -13.11
C LEU A 209 1.90 -17.92 -12.10
N GLU A 210 2.97 -17.26 -12.54
CA GLU A 210 4.22 -17.10 -11.79
C GLU A 210 4.12 -16.08 -10.65
N LEU A 211 3.50 -14.92 -10.88
CA LEU A 211 3.55 -13.79 -9.95
C LEU A 211 2.21 -13.44 -9.30
N PHE A 212 1.10 -13.82 -9.93
CA PHE A 212 -0.24 -13.47 -9.46
C PHE A 212 -1.01 -14.63 -8.85
N THR A 213 -0.74 -15.90 -9.19
CA THR A 213 -1.53 -17.02 -8.65
C THR A 213 -0.72 -18.14 -8.02
N LEU A 214 -0.02 -18.97 -8.79
CA LEU A 214 0.56 -20.23 -8.28
C LEU A 214 1.95 -20.06 -7.68
N GLY A 215 2.71 -19.06 -8.14
CA GLY A 215 4.15 -19.05 -7.92
C GLY A 215 4.89 -19.96 -8.90
N LYS A 216 6.16 -19.64 -9.15
CA LYS A 216 7.02 -20.40 -10.07
C LYS A 216 7.15 -21.88 -9.73
N GLY A 217 7.26 -22.22 -8.45
CA GLY A 217 7.62 -23.57 -8.01
C GLY A 217 9.08 -23.93 -8.32
N ASP A 218 9.50 -25.12 -7.87
CA ASP A 218 10.83 -25.63 -8.13
C ASP A 218 10.91 -26.18 -9.57
N LEU A 219 12.10 -26.13 -10.18
CA LEU A 219 12.32 -26.68 -11.51
C LEU A 219 12.40 -28.21 -11.43
N ALA A 220 11.42 -28.91 -12.02
CA ALA A 220 11.39 -30.36 -12.12
C ALA A 220 12.06 -30.88 -13.40
N GLY A 221 12.12 -30.05 -14.44
CA GLY A 221 12.80 -30.32 -15.71
C GLY A 221 12.85 -29.07 -16.60
N PRO A 222 13.51 -29.10 -17.77
CA PRO A 222 13.57 -27.96 -18.67
C PRO A 222 12.16 -27.50 -19.09
N GLY A 223 11.74 -26.31 -18.64
CA GLY A 223 10.40 -25.77 -18.89
C GLY A 223 9.27 -26.48 -18.13
N ASP A 224 9.59 -27.26 -17.10
CA ASP A 224 8.63 -27.95 -16.24
C ASP A 224 8.90 -27.58 -14.78
N TYR A 225 8.01 -26.77 -14.21
CA TYR A 225 8.03 -26.41 -12.80
C TYR A 225 7.00 -27.23 -12.03
N THR A 226 7.18 -27.37 -10.72
CA THR A 226 6.25 -28.12 -9.88
C THR A 226 4.81 -27.60 -9.95
N THR A 227 4.60 -26.33 -10.33
CA THR A 227 3.27 -25.70 -10.42
C THR A 227 2.70 -25.62 -11.84
N TYR A 228 3.52 -25.47 -12.88
CA TYR A 228 3.12 -25.37 -14.30
C TYR A 228 4.28 -25.69 -15.26
N THR A 229 3.98 -25.84 -16.54
CA THR A 229 4.94 -26.03 -17.64
C THR A 229 4.90 -24.88 -18.65
N GLU A 230 5.91 -24.78 -19.50
CA GLU A 230 5.90 -23.85 -20.65
C GLU A 230 4.76 -24.15 -21.64
N HIS A 231 4.34 -25.41 -21.73
CA HIS A 231 3.15 -25.78 -22.50
C HIS A 231 1.88 -25.12 -21.94
N ASP A 232 1.73 -25.08 -20.61
CA ASP A 232 0.59 -24.41 -19.97
C ASP A 232 0.56 -22.92 -20.30
N ILE A 233 1.73 -22.26 -20.30
CA ILE A 233 1.84 -20.84 -20.65
C ILE A 233 1.36 -20.58 -22.08
N LEU A 234 1.77 -21.42 -23.04
CA LEU A 234 1.35 -21.32 -24.45
C LEU A 234 -0.16 -21.50 -24.61
N GLU A 235 -0.74 -22.51 -23.97
CA GLU A 235 -2.17 -22.79 -24.06
C GLU A 235 -3.00 -21.71 -23.36
N ILE A 236 -2.55 -21.21 -22.22
CA ILE A 236 -3.19 -20.10 -21.51
C ILE A 236 -3.08 -18.80 -22.32
N ALA A 237 -1.96 -18.54 -22.99
CA ALA A 237 -1.83 -17.40 -23.88
C ALA A 237 -2.91 -17.41 -24.98
N LYS A 238 -3.20 -18.58 -25.55
CA LYS A 238 -4.30 -18.77 -26.52
C LYS A 238 -5.67 -18.52 -25.88
N VAL A 239 -5.92 -19.07 -24.69
CA VAL A 239 -7.15 -18.81 -23.92
C VAL A 239 -7.38 -17.32 -23.72
N LEU A 240 -6.32 -16.52 -23.60
CA LEU A 240 -6.36 -15.07 -23.33
C LEU A 240 -6.34 -14.18 -24.58
N THR A 241 -6.38 -14.74 -25.79
CA THR A 241 -6.39 -13.93 -27.04
C THR A 241 -7.69 -13.13 -27.21
N GLY A 242 -7.66 -12.07 -28.01
CA GLY A 242 -8.85 -11.37 -28.51
C GLY A 242 -9.37 -10.21 -27.66
N TRP A 243 -8.72 -9.90 -26.53
CA TRP A 243 -9.04 -8.69 -25.75
C TRP A 243 -8.39 -7.46 -26.38
N VAL A 244 -9.15 -6.37 -26.56
CA VAL A 244 -8.62 -5.13 -27.13
C VAL A 244 -8.96 -3.92 -26.28
N THR A 245 -8.00 -3.00 -26.16
CA THR A 245 -8.17 -1.69 -25.53
C THR A 245 -8.20 -0.61 -26.59
N LEU A 246 -8.87 0.51 -26.31
CA LEU A 246 -8.99 1.60 -27.29
C LEU A 246 -7.66 2.27 -27.63
N GLN A 247 -6.63 2.12 -26.79
CA GLN A 247 -5.30 2.65 -27.04
C GLN A 247 -4.66 2.05 -28.31
N ASN A 248 -5.01 0.81 -28.67
CA ASN A 248 -4.51 0.13 -29.87
C ASN A 248 -5.18 0.55 -31.19
N ARG A 249 -6.25 1.37 -31.16
CA ARG A 249 -6.85 1.91 -32.40
C ARG A 249 -5.94 2.91 -33.14
N LYS A 250 -4.74 3.22 -32.63
CA LYS A 250 -3.78 4.13 -33.30
C LYS A 250 -3.18 3.54 -34.59
N ASN A 251 -3.14 2.21 -34.71
CA ASN A 251 -2.42 1.54 -35.81
C ASN A 251 -3.33 1.03 -36.92
N GLU A 252 -4.65 1.18 -36.80
CA GLU A 252 -5.59 0.77 -37.84
C GLU A 252 -5.78 1.91 -38.83
N LYS A 253 -5.01 1.89 -39.93
CA LYS A 253 -5.38 2.59 -41.17
C LYS A 253 -6.62 1.90 -41.77
N SER A 254 -7.79 2.05 -41.16
CA SER A 254 -9.04 1.75 -41.85
C SER A 254 -9.39 2.93 -42.72
N THR A 255 -9.31 2.76 -44.03
CA THR A 255 -9.68 3.77 -45.05
C THR A 255 -11.19 4.02 -45.11
N THR A 256 -11.99 3.39 -44.24
CA THR A 256 -13.45 3.52 -44.22
C THR A 256 -14.03 3.83 -42.84
N ASP A 257 -13.21 4.02 -41.80
CA ASP A 257 -13.70 4.39 -40.45
C ASP A 257 -12.80 5.48 -39.82
N PRO A 258 -13.27 6.74 -39.70
CA PRO A 258 -12.43 7.90 -39.36
C PRO A 258 -12.22 8.07 -37.85
N ILE A 259 -12.09 6.97 -37.12
CA ILE A 259 -12.10 7.00 -35.66
C ILE A 259 -10.67 7.02 -35.12
N ASP A 260 -10.08 8.21 -35.05
CA ASP A 260 -8.91 8.44 -34.18
C ASP A 260 -9.30 8.08 -32.73
N PRO A 261 -8.63 7.14 -32.04
CA PRO A 261 -8.96 6.79 -30.66
C PRO A 261 -8.98 7.96 -29.69
N ILE A 262 -8.17 8.98 -29.95
CA ILE A 262 -8.19 10.24 -29.21
C ILE A 262 -9.49 10.98 -29.52
N LEU A 263 -9.88 11.09 -30.79
CA LEU A 263 -11.13 11.73 -31.22
C LEU A 263 -12.39 10.97 -30.76
N TYR A 264 -12.36 9.63 -30.70
CA TYR A 264 -13.44 8.81 -30.17
C TYR A 264 -13.60 8.95 -28.66
N ALA A 265 -12.48 8.97 -27.94
CA ALA A 265 -12.47 9.26 -26.51
C ALA A 265 -12.95 10.69 -26.21
N THR A 266 -12.80 11.63 -27.16
CA THR A 266 -13.37 12.98 -27.01
C THR A 266 -14.88 13.06 -27.24
N THR A 267 -15.47 12.20 -28.08
CA THR A 267 -16.87 12.28 -28.52
C THR A 267 -17.81 11.26 -27.86
N ASN A 268 -17.30 10.17 -27.28
CA ASN A 268 -18.09 9.13 -26.62
C ASN A 268 -17.52 8.76 -25.23
N PRO A 269 -17.76 9.59 -24.20
CA PRO A 269 -17.16 9.44 -22.88
C PRO A 269 -17.60 8.17 -22.11
N SER A 270 -18.73 7.55 -22.45
CA SER A 270 -19.13 6.24 -21.91
C SER A 270 -18.45 5.06 -22.61
N VAL A 271 -17.92 5.26 -23.82
CA VAL A 271 -17.34 4.20 -24.66
C VAL A 271 -15.81 4.23 -24.64
N ALA A 272 -15.19 5.34 -24.21
CA ALA A 272 -13.74 5.50 -24.03
C ALA A 272 -13.11 4.51 -23.00
N TYR A 273 -13.96 3.79 -22.26
CA TYR A 273 -13.58 2.96 -21.12
C TYR A 273 -13.95 1.48 -21.28
N ASN A 274 -14.50 1.09 -22.42
CA ASN A 274 -14.77 -0.31 -22.73
C ASN A 274 -13.56 -0.94 -23.41
N ILE A 275 -13.02 -1.95 -22.74
CA ILE A 275 -12.45 -3.11 -23.43
C ILE A 275 -13.56 -3.62 -24.34
N ASN A 276 -13.26 -3.86 -25.62
CA ASN A 276 -14.25 -4.52 -26.44
C ASN A 276 -14.37 -5.95 -25.90
N PRO A 277 -15.53 -6.37 -25.36
CA PRO A 277 -15.74 -7.79 -25.10
C PRO A 277 -15.48 -8.55 -26.41
N ARG A 278 -15.00 -9.78 -26.30
CA ARG A 278 -14.66 -10.63 -27.46
C ARG A 278 -15.78 -10.72 -28.51
N ASN A 279 -17.01 -10.40 -28.15
CA ASN A 279 -18.23 -10.66 -28.90
C ASN A 279 -18.61 -9.51 -29.87
N GLY A 280 -17.62 -8.77 -30.40
CA GLY A 280 -17.81 -7.61 -31.28
C GLY A 280 -17.09 -7.71 -32.64
N GLN A 281 -16.75 -6.57 -33.25
CA GLN A 281 -16.08 -6.45 -34.57
C GLN A 281 -14.71 -7.18 -34.71
N ARG A 282 -14.23 -7.87 -33.66
CA ARG A 282 -12.95 -8.56 -33.58
C ARG A 282 -13.05 -9.98 -32.98
N ALA A 283 -14.23 -10.61 -33.05
CA ALA A 283 -14.42 -11.98 -32.54
C ALA A 283 -13.47 -13.00 -33.21
N ASP A 284 -13.00 -12.71 -34.43
CA ASP A 284 -11.99 -13.46 -35.17
C ASP A 284 -10.58 -13.42 -34.55
N PHE A 285 -10.32 -12.50 -33.62
CA PHE A 285 -9.01 -12.34 -32.98
C PHE A 285 -8.83 -13.31 -31.81
N HIS A 286 -9.85 -14.07 -31.44
CA HIS A 286 -9.75 -15.09 -30.41
C HIS A 286 -9.45 -16.46 -31.02
N GLU A 287 -8.46 -17.17 -30.46
CA GLU A 287 -8.23 -18.57 -30.77
C GLU A 287 -9.39 -19.39 -30.21
N THR A 288 -10.16 -20.06 -31.06
CA THR A 288 -11.37 -20.81 -30.69
C THR A 288 -11.13 -22.32 -30.62
N GLY A 289 -9.95 -22.79 -31.01
CA GLY A 289 -9.57 -24.19 -30.86
C GLY A 289 -9.59 -24.65 -29.39
N LEU A 290 -9.73 -25.96 -29.19
CA LEU A 290 -9.59 -26.61 -27.89
C LEU A 290 -8.16 -26.38 -27.36
N LYS A 291 -8.05 -25.94 -26.11
CA LYS A 291 -6.76 -25.85 -25.40
C LYS A 291 -6.70 -26.96 -24.36
N ILE A 292 -5.57 -27.65 -24.28
CA ILE A 292 -5.36 -28.77 -23.37
C ILE A 292 -4.13 -28.45 -22.53
N LEU A 293 -4.32 -28.28 -21.22
CA LEU A 293 -3.22 -28.01 -20.31
C LEU A 293 -2.37 -29.28 -20.09
N SER A 294 -1.22 -29.12 -19.44
CA SER A 294 -0.27 -30.19 -19.20
C SER A 294 -0.68 -31.10 -18.04
N HIS A 295 0.16 -32.10 -17.76
CA HIS A 295 0.04 -32.96 -16.59
C HIS A 295 0.02 -32.19 -15.26
N ARG A 296 0.59 -30.98 -15.17
CA ARG A 296 0.53 -30.12 -13.96
C ARG A 296 -0.88 -29.62 -13.67
N PHE A 297 -1.75 -29.63 -14.68
CA PHE A 297 -3.18 -29.32 -14.58
C PHE A 297 -4.05 -30.53 -14.88
N ASN A 298 -3.52 -31.75 -14.72
CA ASN A 298 -4.25 -33.00 -14.99
C ASN A 298 -4.87 -33.07 -16.39
N TYR A 299 -4.23 -32.45 -17.39
CA TYR A 299 -4.73 -32.37 -18.77
C TYR A 299 -6.13 -31.78 -18.90
N GLU A 300 -6.48 -30.79 -18.05
CA GLU A 300 -7.75 -30.06 -18.14
C GLU A 300 -7.96 -29.45 -19.54
N GLU A 301 -9.16 -29.66 -20.06
CA GLU A 301 -9.58 -29.20 -21.38
C GLU A 301 -10.38 -27.90 -21.26
N ILE A 302 -9.99 -26.89 -22.04
CA ILE A 302 -10.68 -25.60 -22.12
C ILE A 302 -11.29 -25.46 -23.51
N ASN A 303 -12.61 -25.64 -23.57
CA ASN A 303 -13.42 -25.39 -24.76
C ASN A 303 -13.61 -23.89 -25.00
N ASN A 304 -13.91 -23.49 -26.23
CA ASN A 304 -14.30 -22.11 -26.51
C ASN A 304 -15.55 -21.73 -25.71
N LEU A 305 -15.43 -20.69 -24.89
CA LEU A 305 -16.53 -20.09 -24.12
C LEU A 305 -16.63 -18.59 -24.40
N ASP A 306 -16.12 -18.15 -25.56
CA ASP A 306 -16.10 -16.76 -26.00
C ASP A 306 -15.51 -15.84 -24.92
N ASP A 307 -16.22 -14.77 -24.56
CA ASP A 307 -15.81 -13.82 -23.51
C ASP A 307 -15.79 -14.40 -22.09
N LYS A 308 -16.24 -15.64 -21.87
CA LYS A 308 -16.20 -16.31 -20.56
C LYS A 308 -15.03 -17.27 -20.40
N GLU A 309 -14.29 -17.57 -21.47
CA GLU A 309 -13.22 -18.57 -21.44
C GLU A 309 -12.10 -18.20 -20.46
N TYR A 310 -11.73 -16.93 -20.37
CA TYR A 310 -10.73 -16.46 -19.40
C TYR A 310 -11.17 -16.73 -17.95
N ALA A 311 -12.45 -16.53 -17.64
CA ALA A 311 -12.96 -16.72 -16.29
C ALA A 311 -12.98 -18.20 -15.90
N TYR A 312 -13.28 -19.08 -16.86
CA TYR A 312 -13.20 -20.54 -16.68
C TYR A 312 -11.75 -21.00 -16.44
N LEU A 313 -10.79 -20.43 -17.18
CA LEU A 313 -9.36 -20.64 -16.90
C LEU A 313 -9.00 -20.23 -15.46
N ILE A 314 -9.44 -19.06 -15.00
CA ILE A 314 -9.18 -18.65 -13.61
C ILE A 314 -9.81 -19.65 -12.63
N ASP A 315 -11.01 -20.16 -12.90
CA ASP A 315 -11.61 -21.21 -12.06
C ASP A 315 -10.75 -22.50 -12.03
N ILE A 316 -10.13 -22.91 -13.14
CA ILE A 316 -9.18 -24.05 -13.20
C ILE A 316 -7.93 -23.77 -12.35
N ILE A 317 -7.31 -22.59 -12.51
CA ILE A 317 -6.12 -22.21 -11.74
C ILE A 317 -6.40 -22.28 -10.23
N PHE A 318 -7.59 -21.81 -9.81
CA PHE A 318 -7.98 -21.79 -8.41
C PHE A 318 -8.47 -23.15 -7.86
N LYS A 319 -8.49 -24.22 -8.67
CA LYS A 319 -8.58 -25.61 -8.16
C LYS A 319 -7.27 -26.05 -7.50
N LYS A 320 -6.15 -25.40 -7.81
CA LYS A 320 -4.82 -25.72 -7.29
C LYS A 320 -4.61 -25.12 -5.89
N ARG A 321 -4.11 -25.91 -4.94
CA ARG A 321 -3.80 -25.44 -3.56
C ARG A 321 -2.78 -24.31 -3.58
N GLU A 322 -1.84 -24.37 -4.52
CA GLU A 322 -0.74 -23.43 -4.68
C GLU A 322 -1.24 -21.99 -4.84
N ALA A 323 -2.42 -21.76 -5.44
CA ALA A 323 -3.04 -20.44 -5.51
C ALA A 323 -3.31 -19.85 -4.11
N ALA A 324 -3.81 -20.68 -3.18
CA ALA A 324 -4.07 -20.29 -1.80
C ALA A 324 -2.77 -20.13 -1.01
N THR A 325 -1.85 -21.11 -1.10
CA THR A 325 -0.54 -21.05 -0.42
C THR A 325 0.24 -19.80 -0.83
N PHE A 326 0.29 -19.49 -2.13
CA PHE A 326 1.01 -18.34 -2.66
C PHE A 326 0.51 -17.01 -2.08
N ILE A 327 -0.81 -16.77 -2.13
CA ILE A 327 -1.36 -15.52 -1.60
C ILE A 327 -1.23 -15.45 -0.07
N CYS A 328 -1.38 -16.56 0.64
CA CYS A 328 -1.18 -16.62 2.09
C CYS A 328 0.25 -16.28 2.50
N ARG A 329 1.28 -16.76 1.77
CA ARG A 329 2.68 -16.33 1.98
C ARG A 329 2.84 -14.81 1.76
N LYS A 330 2.25 -14.25 0.70
CA LYS A 330 2.33 -12.80 0.43
C LYS A 330 1.66 -11.98 1.53
N LEU A 331 0.46 -12.39 1.98
CA LEU A 331 -0.25 -11.75 3.09
C LEU A 331 0.54 -11.83 4.40
N TYR A 332 1.11 -13.00 4.70
CA TYR A 332 1.94 -13.21 5.88
C TYR A 332 3.17 -12.29 5.88
N ARG A 333 3.90 -12.21 4.76
CA ARG A 333 5.05 -11.31 4.60
C ARG A 333 4.67 -9.84 4.73
N TYR A 334 3.50 -9.47 4.23
CA TYR A 334 3.03 -8.09 4.28
C TYR A 334 2.60 -7.67 5.69
N PHE A 335 1.90 -8.53 6.42
CA PHE A 335 1.27 -8.19 7.70
C PHE A 335 1.99 -8.71 8.95
N VAL A 336 2.80 -9.75 8.86
CA VAL A 336 3.43 -10.40 10.03
C VAL A 336 4.94 -10.33 9.94
N TYR A 337 5.57 -11.17 9.11
CA TYR A 337 7.02 -11.26 9.01
C TYR A 337 7.49 -11.84 7.69
N TYR A 338 8.67 -11.42 7.21
CA TYR A 338 9.14 -11.77 5.88
C TYR A 338 9.64 -13.22 5.75
N LYS A 339 10.22 -13.75 6.84
CA LYS A 339 10.83 -15.08 6.85
C LYS A 339 9.77 -16.15 7.08
N VAL A 340 9.67 -17.06 6.11
CA VAL A 340 8.80 -18.23 6.12
C VAL A 340 9.72 -19.45 6.04
N ASP A 341 9.96 -20.11 7.17
CA ASP A 341 10.64 -21.40 7.20
C ASP A 341 9.62 -22.55 7.17
N GLN A 342 10.09 -23.79 7.22
CA GLN A 342 9.21 -24.96 7.15
C GLN A 342 8.18 -25.02 8.29
N ASN A 343 8.52 -24.51 9.48
CA ASN A 343 7.59 -24.52 10.61
C ASN A 343 6.47 -23.50 10.38
N ILE A 344 6.81 -22.28 9.94
CA ILE A 344 5.80 -21.28 9.55
C ILE A 344 4.96 -21.79 8.37
N GLU A 345 5.59 -22.47 7.41
CA GLU A 345 4.89 -23.03 6.25
C GLU A 345 3.81 -24.02 6.68
N ASN A 346 4.18 -25.02 7.49
CA ASN A 346 3.27 -26.10 7.91
C ASN A 346 2.20 -25.63 8.90
N GLU A 347 2.56 -24.78 9.86
CA GLU A 347 1.68 -24.46 10.99
C GLU A 347 0.86 -23.18 10.77
N ILE A 348 1.32 -22.28 9.90
CA ILE A 348 0.63 -20.99 9.65
C ILE A 348 0.13 -20.92 8.20
N ILE A 349 1.02 -21.04 7.22
CA ILE A 349 0.66 -20.81 5.81
C ILE A 349 -0.32 -21.87 5.32
N ASP A 350 -0.07 -23.15 5.61
CA ASP A 350 -0.95 -24.24 5.21
C ASP A 350 -2.34 -24.11 5.84
N GLN A 351 -2.41 -23.81 7.14
CA GLN A 351 -3.69 -23.59 7.81
C GLN A 351 -4.44 -22.36 7.28
N MET A 352 -3.72 -21.28 6.91
CA MET A 352 -4.32 -20.14 6.22
C MET A 352 -4.84 -20.53 4.84
N ALA A 353 -4.10 -21.33 4.08
CA ALA A 353 -4.48 -21.78 2.75
C ALA A 353 -5.71 -22.70 2.79
N ASP A 354 -5.76 -23.65 3.73
CA ASP A 354 -6.91 -24.53 3.98
C ASP A 354 -8.17 -23.72 4.29
N GLN A 355 -8.04 -22.73 5.19
CA GLN A 355 -9.14 -21.84 5.53
C GLN A 355 -9.59 -21.02 4.31
N LEU A 356 -8.65 -20.47 3.54
CA LEU A 356 -8.96 -19.65 2.37
C LEU A 356 -9.71 -20.47 1.31
N ILE A 357 -9.30 -21.71 1.06
CA ILE A 357 -9.99 -22.64 0.14
C ILE A 357 -11.39 -22.96 0.66
N ALA A 358 -11.52 -23.32 1.95
CA ALA A 358 -12.81 -23.64 2.57
C ALA A 358 -13.80 -22.46 2.53
N ASP A 359 -13.29 -21.22 2.60
CA ASP A 359 -14.07 -19.99 2.48
C ASP A 359 -14.29 -19.52 1.04
N GLY A 360 -13.91 -20.34 0.06
CA GLY A 360 -14.07 -20.04 -1.36
C GLY A 360 -13.22 -18.88 -1.84
N PHE A 361 -12.05 -18.63 -1.22
CA PHE A 361 -11.11 -17.55 -1.48
C PHE A 361 -11.50 -16.16 -0.95
N ALA A 362 -12.33 -16.09 0.10
CA ALA A 362 -12.64 -14.83 0.80
C ALA A 362 -11.47 -14.37 1.70
N ILE A 363 -10.79 -13.29 1.31
CA ILE A 363 -9.55 -12.83 1.95
C ILE A 363 -9.79 -12.28 3.36
N SER A 364 -10.89 -11.56 3.56
CA SER A 364 -11.23 -10.96 4.85
C SER A 364 -11.29 -11.98 5.98
N LYS A 365 -11.91 -13.15 5.77
CA LYS A 365 -12.01 -14.20 6.79
C LYS A 365 -10.65 -14.75 7.22
N THR A 366 -9.78 -15.01 6.25
CA THR A 366 -8.42 -15.52 6.50
C THR A 366 -7.59 -14.50 7.29
N LEU A 367 -7.67 -13.22 6.94
CA LEU A 367 -6.95 -12.16 7.67
C LEU A 367 -7.51 -11.90 9.07
N LYS A 368 -8.83 -11.96 9.27
CA LYS A 368 -9.44 -11.87 10.61
C LYS A 368 -8.93 -12.99 11.53
N LYS A 369 -8.81 -14.22 11.02
CA LYS A 369 -8.21 -15.35 11.77
C LYS A 369 -6.75 -15.08 12.11
N LEU A 370 -5.96 -14.63 11.14
CA LEU A 370 -4.55 -14.27 11.38
C LEU A 370 -4.42 -13.18 12.45
N PHE A 371 -5.18 -12.09 12.35
CA PHE A 371 -5.07 -10.94 13.24
C PHE A 371 -5.63 -11.17 14.65
N SER A 372 -6.42 -12.22 14.84
CA SER A 372 -6.90 -12.64 16.16
C SER A 372 -6.05 -13.76 16.78
N SER A 373 -4.97 -14.19 16.12
CA SER A 373 -4.22 -15.38 16.51
C SER A 373 -3.14 -15.14 17.57
N GLN A 374 -2.78 -16.20 18.31
CA GLN A 374 -1.60 -16.22 19.19
C GLN A 374 -0.33 -15.84 18.43
N HIS A 375 -0.13 -16.39 17.24
CA HIS A 375 1.06 -16.15 16.44
C HIS A 375 1.25 -14.67 16.08
N PHE A 376 0.17 -13.97 15.74
CA PHE A 376 0.21 -12.54 15.42
C PHE A 376 0.62 -11.65 16.60
N PHE A 377 0.33 -12.08 17.83
CA PHE A 377 0.70 -11.40 19.08
C PHE A 377 1.90 -12.04 19.79
N SER A 378 2.70 -12.85 19.10
CA SER A 378 3.99 -13.31 19.61
C SER A 378 4.92 -12.12 19.89
N GLN A 379 5.73 -12.19 20.95
CA GLN A 379 6.58 -11.08 21.38
C GLN A 379 7.55 -10.63 20.28
N GLU A 380 8.02 -11.58 19.48
CA GLU A 380 8.96 -11.37 18.37
C GLU A 380 8.32 -10.64 17.19
N ALA A 381 6.98 -10.69 17.05
CA ALA A 381 6.25 -10.00 15.97
C ALA A 381 6.22 -8.47 16.13
N TYR A 382 6.34 -7.96 17.36
CA TYR A 382 6.34 -6.53 17.64
C TYR A 382 7.60 -5.92 17.04
N GLY A 383 7.49 -4.89 16.20
CA GLY A 383 8.66 -4.19 15.65
C GLY A 383 9.57 -5.11 14.81
N ALA A 384 9.04 -6.20 14.25
CA ALA A 384 9.81 -7.19 13.51
C ALA A 384 10.24 -6.69 12.12
N LEU A 385 9.51 -5.71 11.57
CA LEU A 385 9.71 -5.21 10.21
C LEU A 385 10.18 -3.76 10.23
N ILE A 386 10.97 -3.40 9.22
CA ILE A 386 11.26 -1.99 8.95
C ILE A 386 10.07 -1.38 8.22
N ARG A 387 9.57 -0.24 8.72
CA ARG A 387 8.48 0.54 8.13
C ARG A 387 8.79 0.85 6.68
N SER A 388 7.85 0.51 5.79
CA SER A 388 7.87 0.99 4.41
C SER A 388 7.78 2.52 4.37
N PRO A 389 8.17 3.17 3.26
CA PRO A 389 7.99 4.63 3.10
C PRO A 389 6.57 5.14 3.38
N TYR A 390 5.53 4.43 2.89
CA TYR A 390 4.13 4.76 3.23
C TYR A 390 3.87 4.66 4.74
N GLU A 391 4.26 3.56 5.38
CA GLU A 391 4.09 3.39 6.82
C GLU A 391 4.80 4.48 7.61
N TRP A 392 6.05 4.80 7.28
CA TRP A 392 6.81 5.83 7.97
C TRP A 392 6.17 7.22 7.81
N LEU A 393 5.79 7.59 6.58
CA LEU A 393 5.21 8.91 6.30
C LEU A 393 3.88 9.10 7.02
N PHE A 394 2.96 8.14 6.90
CA PHE A 394 1.63 8.26 7.49
C PHE A 394 1.62 7.97 8.99
N ASN A 395 2.50 7.09 9.50
CA ASN A 395 2.69 6.98 10.94
C ASN A 395 3.26 8.25 11.54
N THR A 396 4.03 9.06 10.79
CA THR A 396 4.47 10.38 11.27
C THR A 396 3.34 11.39 11.16
N ALA A 397 2.77 11.56 9.97
CA ALA A 397 1.79 12.62 9.71
C ALA A 397 0.48 12.40 10.47
N LYS A 398 -0.14 11.21 10.34
CA LYS A 398 -1.50 10.96 10.85
C LYS A 398 -1.54 10.69 12.35
N SER A 399 -0.64 9.84 12.87
CA SER A 399 -0.62 9.54 14.33
C SER A 399 -0.32 10.79 15.18
N MET A 400 0.41 11.75 14.61
CA MET A 400 0.79 13.02 15.25
C MET A 400 -0.09 14.20 14.79
N LYS A 401 -1.32 13.90 14.33
CA LYS A 401 -2.39 14.88 14.06
C LYS A 401 -2.01 15.98 13.06
N MET A 402 -1.21 15.68 12.03
CA MET A 402 -1.01 16.60 10.90
C MET A 402 -2.35 16.89 10.22
N LYS A 403 -2.69 18.18 10.11
CA LYS A 403 -3.93 18.63 9.45
C LYS A 403 -3.65 18.99 8.00
N LEU A 404 -4.42 18.40 7.09
CA LEU A 404 -4.41 18.81 5.70
C LEU A 404 -5.17 20.15 5.54
N PRO A 405 -4.82 20.96 4.53
CA PRO A 405 -5.61 22.15 4.18
C PRO A 405 -7.03 21.74 3.75
N THR A 406 -7.98 22.67 3.86
CA THR A 406 -9.36 22.48 3.41
C THR A 406 -9.61 22.96 1.97
N ASP A 407 -8.87 23.98 1.51
CA ASP A 407 -8.93 24.43 0.12
C ASP A 407 -8.22 23.43 -0.79
N TYR A 408 -8.97 22.77 -1.67
CA TYR A 408 -8.45 21.78 -2.62
C TYR A 408 -7.32 22.34 -3.50
N LYS A 409 -7.30 23.64 -3.79
CA LYS A 409 -6.24 24.29 -4.57
C LYS A 409 -4.89 24.25 -3.86
N VAL A 410 -4.91 24.10 -2.54
CA VAL A 410 -3.73 23.98 -1.67
C VAL A 410 -3.49 22.53 -1.25
N THR A 411 -4.54 21.79 -0.88
CA THR A 411 -4.47 20.40 -0.44
C THR A 411 -3.82 19.49 -1.48
N TYR A 412 -4.25 19.59 -2.74
CA TYR A 412 -3.72 18.74 -3.80
C TYR A 412 -2.20 18.94 -4.00
N PRO A 413 -1.67 20.17 -4.17
CA PRO A 413 -0.22 20.38 -4.23
C PRO A 413 0.56 19.89 -3.00
N VAL A 414 0.03 20.08 -1.79
CA VAL A 414 0.71 19.65 -0.55
C VAL A 414 0.79 18.12 -0.49
N VAL A 415 -0.31 17.44 -0.79
CA VAL A 415 -0.36 15.98 -0.79
C VAL A 415 0.44 15.40 -1.96
N LEU A 416 0.50 16.08 -3.10
CA LEU A 416 1.39 15.72 -4.20
C LEU A 416 2.87 15.76 -3.79
N THR A 417 3.28 16.73 -2.95
CA THR A 417 4.63 16.76 -2.38
C THR A 417 4.89 15.54 -1.49
N MET A 418 3.89 15.04 -0.76
CA MET A 418 4.02 13.78 -0.01
C MET A 418 4.20 12.59 -0.95
N HIS A 419 3.42 12.50 -2.02
CA HIS A 419 3.63 11.46 -3.03
C HIS A 419 5.04 11.53 -3.63
N ARG A 420 5.55 12.72 -3.96
CA ARG A 420 6.92 12.88 -4.46
C ARG A 420 7.98 12.42 -3.43
N ALA A 421 7.73 12.65 -2.14
CA ALA A 421 8.60 12.15 -1.07
C ALA A 421 8.57 10.61 -0.95
N LEU A 422 7.43 9.98 -1.26
CA LEU A 422 7.29 8.53 -1.36
C LEU A 422 8.02 7.98 -2.60
N LEU A 423 7.90 8.67 -3.73
CA LEU A 423 8.63 8.35 -4.97
C LEU A 423 10.15 8.40 -4.76
N SER A 424 10.67 9.42 -4.08
CA SER A 424 12.10 9.52 -3.75
C SER A 424 12.61 8.47 -2.75
N GLN A 425 11.72 7.65 -2.20
CA GLN A 425 12.04 6.51 -1.35
C GLN A 425 11.71 5.17 -2.02
N ASP A 426 11.53 5.17 -3.35
CA ASP A 426 11.26 3.99 -4.19
C ASP A 426 9.96 3.23 -3.85
N GLN A 427 8.99 3.88 -3.20
CA GLN A 427 7.67 3.31 -2.96
C GLN A 427 6.57 4.32 -3.30
N ALA A 428 6.08 4.32 -4.54
CA ALA A 428 4.94 5.14 -4.95
C ALA A 428 3.95 4.34 -5.81
N VAL A 429 2.65 4.52 -5.55
CA VAL A 429 1.58 3.90 -6.36
C VAL A 429 1.73 4.28 -7.84
N PHE A 430 1.54 3.31 -8.73
CA PHE A 430 1.62 3.46 -10.20
C PHE A 430 3.04 3.77 -10.71
N ASN A 431 4.05 3.65 -9.85
CA ASN A 431 5.46 3.68 -10.20
C ASN A 431 6.16 2.47 -9.57
N LEU A 432 5.68 1.27 -9.89
CA LEU A 432 6.27 0.02 -9.42
C LEU A 432 7.49 -0.33 -10.28
N PRO A 433 8.59 -0.81 -9.68
CA PRO A 433 9.86 -0.96 -10.37
C PRO A 433 9.93 -2.18 -11.30
N SER A 434 9.04 -3.16 -11.11
CA SER A 434 8.93 -4.36 -11.95
C SER A 434 7.56 -5.00 -11.80
N VAL A 435 7.22 -5.95 -12.67
CA VAL A 435 5.98 -6.75 -12.58
C VAL A 435 5.89 -7.60 -11.30
N ALA A 436 7.02 -7.87 -10.63
CA ALA A 436 7.06 -8.53 -9.31
C ALA A 436 6.74 -7.58 -8.13
N GLY A 437 6.57 -6.28 -8.40
CA GLY A 437 6.23 -5.27 -7.42
C GLY A 437 7.48 -4.67 -6.76
N TRP A 438 7.34 -4.23 -5.51
CA TRP A 438 8.47 -3.69 -4.75
C TRP A 438 9.39 -4.80 -4.23
N PRO A 439 10.71 -4.71 -4.48
CA PRO A 439 11.70 -5.70 -4.04
C PRO A 439 11.64 -6.06 -2.56
N ALA A 440 11.20 -5.13 -1.71
CA ALA A 440 11.12 -5.35 -0.28
C ALA A 440 10.20 -6.51 0.15
N TYR A 441 9.35 -7.01 -0.74
CA TYR A 441 8.41 -8.10 -0.45
C TYR A 441 8.81 -9.46 -1.05
N TYR A 442 9.90 -9.52 -1.83
CA TYR A 442 10.32 -10.77 -2.49
C TYR A 442 11.85 -10.93 -2.67
N GLN A 443 12.64 -9.85 -2.61
CA GLN A 443 14.06 -9.92 -2.94
C GLN A 443 14.90 -10.37 -1.75
N GLU A 444 15.54 -11.53 -1.90
CA GLU A 444 16.50 -12.07 -0.95
C GLU A 444 17.90 -11.44 -1.07
N PRO A 445 18.66 -11.37 0.03
CA PRO A 445 18.26 -11.71 1.40
C PRO A 445 17.58 -10.54 2.15
N ALA A 446 17.44 -9.38 1.51
CA ALA A 446 17.22 -8.11 2.20
C ALA A 446 15.75 -7.82 2.55
N TYR A 447 14.78 -8.19 1.70
CA TYR A 447 13.35 -7.94 1.94
C TYR A 447 13.08 -6.50 2.43
N HIS A 448 12.35 -6.34 3.55
CA HIS A 448 11.98 -5.05 4.12
C HIS A 448 13.16 -4.16 4.51
N GLU A 449 14.37 -4.71 4.63
CA GLU A 449 15.58 -3.94 4.96
C GLU A 449 15.99 -3.00 3.84
N ILE A 450 15.57 -3.28 2.60
CA ILE A 450 15.81 -2.41 1.44
C ILE A 450 15.27 -0.99 1.68
N TRP A 451 14.23 -0.84 2.51
CA TRP A 451 13.61 0.44 2.79
C TRP A 451 14.50 1.45 3.53
N VAL A 452 15.58 1.00 4.17
CA VAL A 452 16.49 1.85 4.95
C VAL A 452 17.92 1.61 4.47
N ASN A 453 18.46 2.58 3.76
CA ASN A 453 19.82 2.58 3.24
C ASN A 453 20.48 3.98 3.39
N SER A 454 21.70 4.14 2.87
CA SER A 454 22.45 5.41 2.97
C SER A 454 21.78 6.61 2.31
N VAL A 455 20.77 6.40 1.45
CA VAL A 455 19.99 7.44 0.77
C VAL A 455 18.66 7.68 1.49
N THR A 456 17.89 6.62 1.75
CA THR A 456 16.52 6.77 2.29
C THR A 456 16.50 7.13 3.78
N TYR A 457 17.49 6.71 4.57
CA TYR A 457 17.53 7.05 5.99
C TYR A 457 17.72 8.57 6.25
N PRO A 458 18.70 9.26 5.65
CA PRO A 458 18.79 10.73 5.75
C PRO A 458 17.55 11.45 5.24
N LEU A 459 16.87 10.92 4.23
CA LEU A 459 15.65 11.52 3.69
C LEU A 459 14.50 11.45 4.70
N ARG A 460 14.33 10.34 5.42
CA ARG A 460 13.36 10.23 6.52
C ARG A 460 13.65 11.25 7.61
N TYR A 461 14.91 11.41 8.01
CA TYR A 461 15.30 12.45 8.97
C TYR A 461 14.91 13.86 8.48
N PHE A 462 15.21 14.17 7.22
CA PHE A 462 14.87 15.45 6.61
C PHE A 462 13.35 15.69 6.61
N LEU A 463 12.56 14.73 6.14
CA LEU A 463 11.10 14.80 6.14
C LEU A 463 10.52 14.96 7.56
N GLY A 464 11.06 14.24 8.54
CA GLY A 464 10.67 14.38 9.95
C GLY A 464 10.93 15.79 10.47
N ASN A 465 12.07 16.37 10.11
CA ASN A 465 12.38 17.78 10.41
C ASN A 465 11.39 18.74 9.76
N LEU A 466 11.01 18.50 8.50
CA LEU A 466 10.04 19.34 7.81
C LEU A 466 8.66 19.29 8.48
N PHE A 467 8.21 18.10 8.88
CA PHE A 467 6.94 17.91 9.57
C PHE A 467 6.95 18.54 10.97
N VAL A 468 7.97 18.27 11.79
CA VAL A 468 8.04 18.77 13.18
C VAL A 468 8.15 20.28 13.25
N ASN A 469 8.92 20.89 12.34
CA ASN A 469 9.09 22.34 12.33
C ASN A 469 7.95 23.10 11.64
N LYS A 470 6.94 22.38 11.12
CA LYS A 470 5.89 22.94 10.27
C LYS A 470 6.53 23.78 9.17
N ILE A 471 7.36 23.14 8.34
CA ILE A 471 8.01 23.70 7.15
C ILE A 471 7.79 22.83 5.89
N PHE A 472 6.88 21.84 5.97
CA PHE A 472 6.55 20.97 4.84
C PHE A 472 5.43 21.59 3.99
N GLY A 473 5.65 21.79 2.69
CA GLY A 473 4.62 22.35 1.82
C GLY A 473 5.17 22.82 0.47
N ILE A 474 4.42 23.72 -0.17
CA ILE A 474 4.82 24.34 -1.43
C ILE A 474 5.41 25.73 -1.16
N GLY A 475 6.66 25.94 -1.58
CA GLY A 475 7.19 27.29 -1.77
C GLY A 475 6.78 27.79 -3.14
N ARG A 476 5.77 28.66 -3.25
CA ARG A 476 5.59 29.45 -4.48
C ARG A 476 6.17 30.83 -4.25
N ALA A 477 7.02 31.29 -5.16
CA ALA A 477 7.31 32.72 -5.27
C ALA A 477 5.98 33.44 -5.54
N GLY A 478 5.51 34.27 -4.58
CA GLY A 478 4.32 35.11 -4.72
C GLY A 478 2.96 34.47 -4.38
N GLY A 479 2.90 33.30 -3.74
CA GLY A 479 1.67 32.72 -3.17
C GLY A 479 1.71 32.66 -1.64
N PRO A 480 0.58 32.49 -0.92
CA PRO A 480 0.63 32.29 0.52
C PRO A 480 1.49 31.07 0.84
N ASN A 481 2.49 31.25 1.69
CA ASN A 481 3.34 30.19 2.24
C ASN A 481 2.44 29.21 3.01
N ALA A 482 1.93 28.22 2.32
CA ALA A 482 1.06 27.19 2.86
C ALA A 482 1.97 26.11 3.44
N ILE A 483 2.38 26.34 4.69
CA ILE A 483 3.34 25.52 5.38
C ILE A 483 2.60 24.65 6.41
N TYR A 484 2.82 23.34 6.33
CA TYR A 484 2.12 22.33 7.10
C TYR A 484 3.10 21.43 7.85
N GLY A 485 2.60 20.78 8.89
CA GLY A 485 3.38 19.89 9.71
C GLY A 485 2.53 19.28 10.80
N ILE A 486 3.17 18.53 11.67
CA ILE A 486 2.51 17.89 12.80
C ILE A 486 2.11 18.92 13.86
N GLU A 487 0.96 18.71 14.49
CA GLU A 487 0.47 19.58 15.56
C GLU A 487 0.97 19.05 16.92
N VAL A 488 2.27 19.23 17.21
CA VAL A 488 2.92 18.62 18.39
C VAL A 488 2.24 18.97 19.73
N VAL A 489 1.68 20.18 19.87
CA VAL A 489 0.96 20.58 21.08
C VAL A 489 -0.38 19.84 21.18
N GLU A 490 -1.18 19.83 20.10
CA GLU A 490 -2.48 19.13 20.06
C GLU A 490 -2.34 17.61 20.17
N TYR A 491 -1.22 17.08 19.68
CA TYR A 491 -0.82 15.70 19.92
C TYR A 491 -0.58 15.45 21.41
N VAL A 492 0.22 16.30 22.07
CA VAL A 492 0.52 16.18 23.50
C VAL A 492 -0.73 16.40 24.37
N GLU A 493 -1.68 17.23 23.95
CA GLU A 493 -2.97 17.39 24.63
C GLU A 493 -3.83 16.12 24.69
N GLY A 494 -3.54 15.13 23.84
CA GLY A 494 -4.24 13.84 23.86
C GLY A 494 -3.87 12.94 25.04
N PHE A 495 -2.80 13.25 25.79
CA PHE A 495 -2.33 12.45 26.92
C PHE A 495 -2.84 12.99 28.27
N ASP A 496 -3.02 12.09 29.23
CA ASP A 496 -3.75 12.40 30.48
C ASP A 496 -3.00 13.36 31.42
N ASP A 497 -1.66 13.32 31.46
CA ASP A 497 -0.85 14.23 32.28
C ASP A 497 0.43 14.67 31.55
N PRO A 498 0.33 15.70 30.70
CA PRO A 498 1.48 16.24 29.98
C PRO A 498 2.46 17.00 30.88
N THR A 499 2.08 17.37 32.11
CA THR A 499 2.97 18.12 33.01
C THR A 499 4.04 17.24 33.64
N ASN A 500 3.73 15.96 33.84
CA ASN A 500 4.70 14.96 34.26
C ASN A 500 5.54 14.48 33.07
N VAL A 501 6.77 14.98 32.99
CA VAL A 501 7.70 14.69 31.89
C VAL A 501 7.98 13.21 31.71
N THR A 502 8.19 12.46 32.80
CA THR A 502 8.50 11.04 32.72
C THR A 502 7.31 10.25 32.15
N LYS A 503 6.11 10.51 32.68
CA LYS A 503 4.89 9.87 32.19
C LYS A 503 4.59 10.24 30.73
N LEU A 504 4.76 11.51 30.36
CA LEU A 504 4.56 11.96 28.98
C LEU A 504 5.49 11.23 28.01
N ILE A 505 6.77 11.05 28.37
CA ILE A 505 7.72 10.30 27.54
C ILE A 505 7.30 8.85 27.41
N ASP A 506 6.88 8.21 28.50
CA ASP A 506 6.39 6.82 28.49
C ASP A 506 5.16 6.65 27.60
N ASP A 507 4.19 7.55 27.70
CA ASP A 507 2.97 7.52 26.88
C ASP A 507 3.27 7.72 25.39
N ILE A 508 4.14 8.68 25.05
CA ILE A 508 4.56 8.93 23.66
C ILE A 508 5.33 7.75 23.10
N VAL A 509 6.25 7.17 23.89
CA VAL A 509 7.02 5.97 23.50
C VAL A 509 6.08 4.80 23.24
N ALA A 510 5.14 4.53 24.14
CA ALA A 510 4.15 3.47 23.99
C ALA A 510 3.29 3.67 22.73
N HIS A 511 2.97 4.92 22.38
CA HIS A 511 2.20 5.25 21.19
C HIS A 511 3.01 5.16 19.88
N LEU A 512 4.24 5.68 19.82
CA LEU A 512 4.96 5.83 18.55
C LEU A 512 5.92 4.68 18.25
N LEU A 513 6.39 3.96 19.27
CA LEU A 513 7.36 2.89 19.14
C LEU A 513 6.69 1.52 19.34
N PRO A 514 7.01 0.52 18.50
CA PRO A 514 6.45 -0.83 18.65
C PRO A 514 7.08 -1.60 19.82
N LYS A 515 8.23 -1.16 20.32
CA LYS A 515 8.95 -1.77 21.44
C LYS A 515 9.28 -0.74 22.51
N ALA A 516 9.34 -1.19 23.75
CA ALA A 516 9.89 -0.41 24.85
C ALA A 516 11.36 -0.07 24.59
N ILE A 517 11.77 1.10 25.06
CA ILE A 517 13.16 1.58 24.99
C ILE A 517 13.79 1.55 26.39
N SER A 518 15.11 1.47 26.44
CA SER A 518 15.87 1.47 27.69
C SER A 518 15.72 2.79 28.46
N GLN A 519 15.93 2.74 29.79
CA GLN A 519 15.92 3.95 30.61
C GLN A 519 16.90 5.01 30.10
N LYS A 520 18.10 4.60 29.65
CA LYS A 520 19.08 5.52 29.05
C LYS A 520 18.55 6.25 27.81
N GLN A 521 17.74 5.59 26.99
CA GLN A 521 17.11 6.22 25.83
C GLN A 521 15.98 7.18 26.26
N LYS A 522 15.21 6.83 27.29
CA LYS A 522 14.21 7.73 27.89
C LYS A 522 14.88 8.97 28.49
N ASP A 523 15.98 8.80 29.20
CA ASP A 523 16.77 9.91 29.78
C ASP A 523 17.34 10.82 28.69
N PHE A 524 17.81 10.24 27.58
CA PHE A 524 18.22 11.00 26.41
C PHE A 524 17.07 11.82 25.84
N LEU A 525 15.90 11.23 25.62
CA LEU A 525 14.72 11.97 25.14
C LEU A 525 14.30 13.08 26.12
N LYS A 526 14.32 12.79 27.43
CA LYS A 526 14.06 13.76 28.49
C LYS A 526 15.02 14.94 28.43
N SER A 527 16.30 14.69 28.16
CA SER A 527 17.30 15.76 27.98
C SER A 527 17.03 16.63 26.74
N LYS A 528 16.29 16.13 25.74
CA LYS A 528 15.89 16.91 24.56
C LYS A 528 14.64 17.74 24.82
N LEU A 529 13.68 17.20 25.57
CA LEU A 529 12.50 17.95 25.99
C LEU A 529 12.87 19.09 26.96
N LEU A 530 13.81 18.83 27.87
CA LEU A 530 14.27 19.78 28.88
C LEU A 530 15.56 20.52 28.44
N ALA A 531 15.78 20.67 27.13
CA ALA A 531 17.00 21.27 26.61
C ALA A 531 17.16 22.76 27.00
N THR A 532 16.04 23.47 27.15
CA THR A 532 16.00 24.92 27.45
C THR A 532 15.24 25.27 28.72
N VAL A 533 14.62 24.28 29.38
CA VAL A 533 13.76 24.43 30.56
C VAL A 533 13.97 23.27 31.52
N ASN A 534 13.67 23.45 32.81
CA ASN A 534 13.52 22.34 33.76
C ASN A 534 12.06 21.86 33.87
N GLU A 535 11.79 20.81 34.66
CA GLU A 535 10.44 20.22 34.80
C GLU A 535 9.40 21.22 35.32
N THR A 536 9.75 22.03 36.33
CA THR A 536 8.85 23.06 36.88
C THR A 536 8.50 24.11 35.83
N GLN A 537 9.49 24.52 35.02
CA GLN A 537 9.30 25.47 33.93
C GLN A 537 8.46 24.87 32.79
N TRP A 538 8.66 23.59 32.47
CA TRP A 538 7.80 22.86 31.52
C TRP A 538 6.35 22.83 31.99
N ALA A 539 6.09 22.38 33.23
CA ALA A 539 4.74 22.32 33.79
C ALA A 539 4.08 23.71 33.81
N ALA A 540 4.83 24.75 34.18
CA ALA A 540 4.33 26.13 34.15
C ALA A 540 4.00 26.61 32.73
N ALA A 541 4.84 26.30 31.73
CA ALA A 541 4.59 26.65 30.33
C ALA A 541 3.35 25.93 29.79
N TRP A 542 3.21 24.63 30.08
CA TRP A 542 2.04 23.84 29.70
C TRP A 542 0.75 24.40 30.33
N ASN A 543 0.75 24.67 31.64
CA ASN A 543 -0.42 25.21 32.34
C ASN A 543 -0.80 26.60 31.84
N ARG A 544 0.19 27.45 31.50
CA ARG A 544 -0.06 28.75 30.87
C ARG A 544 -0.75 28.59 29.51
N TYR A 545 -0.27 27.66 28.68
CA TYR A 545 -0.92 27.33 27.41
C TYR A 545 -2.35 26.82 27.62
N LYS A 546 -2.61 25.94 28.59
CA LYS A 546 -3.97 25.45 28.86
C LYS A 546 -4.92 26.54 29.35
N ALA A 547 -4.42 27.50 30.13
CA ALA A 547 -5.21 28.63 30.63
C ALA A 547 -5.52 29.67 29.53
N ASP A 548 -4.57 29.90 28.63
CA ASP A 548 -4.71 30.79 27.48
C ASP A 548 -4.04 30.16 26.24
N PRO A 549 -4.81 29.41 25.43
CA PRO A 549 -4.31 28.73 24.23
C PRO A 549 -3.93 29.66 23.08
N GLY A 550 -3.84 30.98 23.32
CA GLY A 550 -3.40 31.97 22.36
C GLY A 550 -2.09 31.59 21.66
N ASN A 551 -1.91 32.12 20.45
CA ASN A 551 -0.84 31.71 19.54
C ASN A 551 0.57 31.80 20.19
N GLN A 552 0.83 32.82 21.01
CA GLN A 552 2.13 32.98 21.68
C GLN A 552 2.44 31.86 22.69
N ASN A 553 1.49 31.47 23.54
CA ASN A 553 1.71 30.40 24.52
C ASN A 553 1.86 29.03 23.83
N LYS A 554 1.07 28.79 22.77
CA LYS A 554 1.22 27.59 21.92
C LYS A 554 2.62 27.53 21.30
N ILE A 555 3.10 28.62 20.70
CA ILE A 555 4.44 28.71 20.10
C ILE A 555 5.55 28.43 21.14
N ALA A 556 5.42 28.97 22.37
CA ALA A 556 6.40 28.72 23.43
C ALA A 556 6.50 27.23 23.78
N VAL A 557 5.37 26.53 23.90
CA VAL A 557 5.33 25.08 24.13
C VAL A 557 5.86 24.30 22.92
N GLU A 558 5.51 24.71 21.70
CA GLU A 558 6.03 24.07 20.48
C GLU A 558 7.56 24.10 20.41
N ILE A 559 8.19 25.24 20.72
CA ILE A 559 9.65 25.40 20.69
C ILE A 559 10.32 24.40 21.64
N ILE A 560 9.73 24.15 22.82
CA ILE A 560 10.22 23.18 23.80
C ILE A 560 10.07 21.74 23.29
N LEU A 561 8.95 21.42 22.63
CA LEU A 561 8.65 20.07 22.15
C LEU A 561 9.44 19.64 20.90
N ARG A 562 9.78 20.56 20.00
CA ARG A 562 10.39 20.22 18.69
C ARG A 562 11.68 19.40 18.80
N PRO A 563 12.68 19.73 19.66
CA PRO A 563 13.91 18.94 19.77
C PRO A 563 13.66 17.49 20.23
N PHE A 564 12.68 17.29 21.11
CA PHE A 564 12.26 15.96 21.56
C PHE A 564 11.71 15.13 20.39
N PHE A 565 10.75 15.67 19.61
CA PHE A 565 10.16 14.93 18.49
C PHE A 565 11.15 14.68 17.35
N ILE A 566 11.99 15.66 17.00
CA ILE A 566 13.06 15.45 16.01
C ILE A 566 13.96 14.29 16.44
N SER A 567 14.34 14.25 17.73
CA SER A 567 15.20 13.20 18.25
C SER A 567 14.51 11.83 18.25
N LEU A 568 13.23 11.77 18.66
CA LEU A 568 12.44 10.54 18.67
C LEU A 568 12.23 9.95 17.27
N LEU A 569 11.87 10.78 16.28
CA LEU A 569 11.69 10.35 14.89
C LEU A 569 12.99 9.87 14.23
N SER A 570 14.14 10.19 14.82
CA SER A 570 15.48 9.78 14.36
C SER A 570 15.97 8.50 15.04
N MET A 571 15.23 7.96 16.02
CA MET A 571 15.62 6.75 16.72
C MET A 571 15.41 5.51 15.83
N PRO A 572 16.33 4.52 15.83
CA PRO A 572 16.15 3.27 15.10
C PRO A 572 14.81 2.59 15.35
N GLU A 573 14.32 2.63 16.60
CA GLU A 573 13.05 2.04 17.03
C GLU A 573 11.84 2.67 16.33
N TYR A 574 11.92 3.95 15.93
CA TYR A 574 10.85 4.61 15.18
C TYR A 574 10.76 4.11 13.73
N HIS A 575 11.79 3.45 13.22
CA HIS A 575 11.75 2.87 11.88
C HIS A 575 11.15 1.46 11.86
N LEU A 576 10.74 0.92 13.01
CA LEU A 576 10.19 -0.42 13.13
C LEU A 576 8.65 -0.41 13.17
N SER A 577 8.02 -1.41 12.57
CA SER A 577 6.56 -1.62 12.49
C SER A 577 6.16 -2.82 13.34
#